data_AF-A0A7C2XP05-F1
#
_entry.id   AF-A0A7C2XP05-F1
#
_cell.length_a   1.000
_cell.length_b   1.000
_cell.length_c   1.000
_cell.angle_alpha   90.00
_cell.angle_beta   90.00
_cell.angle_gamma   90.00
#
_symmetry.space_group_name_H-M   'P 1'
#
loop_
_entity.id
_entity.type
_entity.pdbx_description
1 polymer ?
#
loop_
_entity_poly.entity_id
_entity_poly.type
_entity_poly.pdbx_seq_one_letter_code
_entity_poly.pdbx_strand_id
1 'polypeptide(L)'
;MFRYQRVLFFAFLSALFLFSCRAAQRSSAPPQTFVGKVYLIGNMPFAKLALKIDQQQTYVLDCPKEVESTLMQHQGQTVKILARAGERMPEGNSLKVISAEILQK
;
A
#
# COMPACT_ATOMS: atom_id res chain seq x y z
N MET A 1 21.35 54.70 10.05
CA MET A 1 21.75 53.29 9.80
C MET A 1 20.69 52.25 10.18
N PHE A 2 19.90 52.44 11.25
CA PHE A 2 18.90 51.45 11.74
C PHE A 2 17.64 51.20 10.88
N ARG A 3 17.34 52.04 9.88
CA ARG A 3 16.13 51.87 9.03
C ARG A 3 16.27 50.74 7.99
N TYR A 4 17.45 50.55 7.40
CA TYR A 4 17.71 49.51 6.40
C TYR A 4 17.76 48.10 7.01
N GLN A 5 18.20 47.99 8.26
CA GLN A 5 18.31 46.72 8.97
C GLN A 5 16.96 46.06 9.24
N ARG A 6 15.90 46.87 9.47
CA ARG A 6 14.52 46.35 9.63
C ARG A 6 13.95 45.87 8.30
N VAL A 7 14.21 46.57 7.20
CA VAL A 7 13.71 46.19 5.86
C VAL A 7 14.35 44.88 5.37
N LEU A 8 15.67 44.72 5.57
CA LEU A 8 16.37 43.47 5.25
C LEU A 8 15.86 42.27 6.06
N PHE A 9 15.53 42.49 7.34
CA PHE A 9 14.97 41.43 8.19
C PHE A 9 13.59 40.96 7.72
N PHE A 10 12.69 41.90 7.35
CA PHE A 10 11.38 41.56 6.81
C PHE A 10 11.45 40.89 5.43
N ALA A 11 12.37 41.33 4.56
CA ALA A 11 12.61 40.70 3.26
C ALA A 11 13.12 39.26 3.42
N PHE A 12 14.06 39.01 4.33
CA PHE A 12 14.57 37.68 4.62
C PHE A 12 13.48 36.75 5.20
N LEU A 13 12.63 37.27 6.10
CA LEU A 13 11.51 36.50 6.66
C LEU A 13 10.48 36.10 5.59
N SER A 14 10.18 37.00 4.64
CA SER A 14 9.27 36.68 3.53
C SER A 14 9.82 35.62 2.56
N ALA A 15 11.14 35.57 2.37
CA ALA A 15 11.79 34.57 1.53
C ALA A 15 11.72 33.16 2.13
N LEU A 16 11.74 33.04 3.47
CA LEU A 16 11.59 31.76 4.18
C LEU A 16 10.18 31.14 4.05
N PHE A 17 9.14 31.96 3.92
CA PHE A 17 7.77 31.48 3.75
C PHE A 17 7.50 30.86 2.37
N LEU A 18 8.19 31.32 1.32
CA LEU A 18 8.02 30.79 -0.04
C LEU A 18 8.66 29.40 -0.24
N PHE A 19 9.53 28.95 0.68
CA PHE A 19 10.20 27.64 0.60
C PHE A 19 9.45 26.49 1.29
N SER A 20 8.40 26.78 2.07
CA SER A 20 7.72 25.75 2.90
C SER A 20 6.57 24.99 2.22
N CYS A 21 6.20 25.34 0.98
CA CYS A 21 5.03 24.76 0.29
C CYS A 21 5.33 23.61 -0.69
N ARG A 22 6.43 22.84 -0.52
CA ARG A 22 6.75 21.68 -1.37
C ARG A 22 6.71 20.31 -0.67
N ALA A 23 6.13 20.22 0.52
CA ALA A 23 5.98 18.95 1.23
C ALA A 23 4.51 18.52 1.26
N ALA A 24 4.16 17.52 0.43
CA ALA A 24 3.12 16.50 0.63
C ALA A 24 2.40 16.08 -0.66
N GLN A 25 3.12 15.86 -1.76
CA GLN A 25 2.59 14.96 -2.79
C GLN A 25 2.87 13.52 -2.31
N ARG A 26 1.94 12.94 -1.54
CA ARG A 26 1.94 11.51 -1.23
C ARG A 26 1.82 10.76 -2.55
N SER A 27 2.96 10.36 -3.11
CA SER A 27 3.03 9.45 -4.25
C SER A 27 2.59 8.06 -3.80
N SER A 28 1.27 7.86 -3.67
CA SER A 28 0.72 6.51 -3.58
C SER A 28 0.70 5.96 -5.00
N ALA A 29 1.51 4.92 -5.25
CA ALA A 29 1.46 4.21 -6.52
C ALA A 29 0.01 3.85 -6.87
N PRO A 30 -0.40 3.98 -8.14
CA PRO A 30 -1.75 3.64 -8.55
C PRO A 30 -2.05 2.17 -8.24
N PRO A 31 -3.32 1.80 -7.96
CA PRO A 31 -3.72 0.42 -7.82
C PRO A 31 -3.28 -0.41 -9.03
N GLN A 32 -2.76 -1.61 -8.76
CA GLN A 32 -2.36 -2.57 -9.77
C GLN A 32 -3.21 -3.84 -9.64
N THR A 33 -3.42 -4.50 -10.76
CA THR A 33 -4.13 -5.78 -10.81
C THR A 33 -3.12 -6.91 -10.73
N PHE A 34 -3.37 -7.86 -9.84
CA PHE A 34 -2.56 -9.07 -9.69
C PHE A 34 -3.44 -10.29 -9.92
N VAL A 35 -2.92 -11.29 -10.61
CA VAL A 35 -3.59 -12.57 -10.84
C VAL A 35 -2.73 -13.66 -10.26
N GLY A 36 -3.32 -14.50 -9.43
CA GLY A 36 -2.59 -15.55 -8.74
C GLY A 36 -3.51 -16.48 -7.98
N LYS A 37 -2.93 -17.45 -7.29
CA LYS A 37 -3.71 -18.36 -6.43
C LYS A 37 -3.68 -17.88 -4.99
N VAL A 38 -4.81 -18.00 -4.31
CA VAL A 38 -4.93 -17.59 -2.89
C VAL A 38 -4.64 -18.78 -1.96
N TYR A 39 -3.89 -18.54 -0.89
CA TYR A 39 -3.50 -19.55 0.09
C TYR A 39 -3.45 -18.97 1.50
N LEU A 40 -3.47 -19.83 2.50
CA LEU A 40 -3.14 -19.48 3.88
C LEU A 40 -1.67 -19.78 4.15
N ILE A 41 -0.99 -18.84 4.80
CA ILE A 41 0.37 -19.00 5.31
C ILE A 41 0.38 -18.88 6.83
N GLY A 42 1.24 -19.64 7.49
CA GLY A 42 1.34 -19.68 8.95
C GLY A 42 0.35 -20.64 9.61
N ASN A 43 0.36 -20.65 10.94
CA ASN A 43 -0.45 -21.55 11.76
C ASN A 43 -1.66 -20.81 12.33
N MET A 44 -2.80 -21.50 12.45
CA MET A 44 -3.96 -20.95 13.15
C MET A 44 -3.63 -20.66 14.62
N PRO A 45 -4.16 -19.58 15.23
CA PRO A 45 -5.09 -18.58 14.68
C PRO A 45 -4.42 -17.40 13.96
N PHE A 46 -3.10 -17.44 13.77
CA PHE A 46 -2.30 -16.36 13.18
C PHE A 46 -2.09 -16.51 11.67
N ALA A 47 -2.84 -17.42 11.04
CA ALA A 47 -2.72 -17.67 9.61
C ALA A 47 -3.14 -16.42 8.83
N LYS A 48 -2.37 -16.05 7.81
CA LYS A 48 -2.65 -14.91 6.94
C LYS A 48 -2.95 -15.38 5.54
N LEU A 49 -3.81 -14.63 4.83
CA LEU A 49 -4.00 -14.84 3.41
C LEU A 49 -2.77 -14.36 2.64
N ALA A 50 -2.42 -15.12 1.61
CA ALA A 50 -1.37 -14.80 0.68
C ALA A 50 -1.81 -15.07 -0.76
N LEU A 51 -1.30 -14.28 -1.69
CA LEU A 51 -1.42 -14.49 -3.12
C LEU A 51 -0.09 -14.97 -3.67
N LYS A 52 -0.09 -16.14 -4.31
CA LYS A 52 1.06 -16.62 -5.08
C LYS A 52 0.87 -16.24 -6.54
N ILE A 53 1.79 -15.43 -7.05
CA ILE A 53 1.90 -15.05 -8.45
C ILE A 53 3.05 -15.92 -9.01
N ASP A 54 2.70 -16.89 -9.84
CA ASP A 54 3.60 -17.89 -10.42
C ASP A 54 4.40 -18.72 -9.38
N GLN A 55 5.59 -19.23 -9.73
CA GLN A 55 6.33 -20.15 -8.87
C GLN A 55 7.19 -19.47 -7.80
N GLN A 56 7.48 -18.17 -7.93
CA GLN A 56 8.52 -17.51 -7.11
C GLN A 56 8.03 -16.31 -6.29
N GLN A 57 6.86 -15.74 -6.58
CA GLN A 57 6.38 -14.54 -5.89
C GLN A 57 5.18 -14.85 -5.01
N THR A 58 5.28 -14.53 -3.73
CA THR A 58 4.18 -14.63 -2.77
C THR A 58 4.03 -13.31 -2.05
N TYR A 59 2.80 -12.81 -1.99
CA TYR A 59 2.45 -11.56 -1.32
C TYR A 59 1.47 -11.83 -0.19
N VAL A 60 1.67 -11.18 0.94
CA VAL A 60 0.71 -11.20 2.05
C VAL A 60 -0.45 -10.27 1.71
N LEU A 61 -1.68 -10.71 1.91
CA LEU A 61 -2.85 -9.90 1.64
C LEU A 61 -3.33 -9.19 2.91
N ASP A 62 -3.36 -7.86 2.85
CA ASP A 62 -4.02 -7.01 3.84
C ASP A 62 -5.40 -6.66 3.28
N CYS A 63 -6.42 -7.37 3.79
CA CYS A 63 -7.78 -7.36 3.26
C CYS A 63 -8.76 -6.71 4.24
N PRO A 64 -9.81 -6.03 3.74
CA PRO A 64 -11.04 -5.83 4.51
C PRO A 64 -11.65 -7.19 4.89
N LYS A 65 -12.29 -7.28 6.07
CA LYS A 65 -12.88 -8.53 6.59
C LYS A 65 -13.83 -9.23 5.61
N GLU A 66 -14.60 -8.48 4.84
CA GLU A 66 -15.55 -9.01 3.85
C GLU A 66 -14.82 -9.75 2.73
N VAL A 67 -13.77 -9.12 2.17
CA VAL A 67 -12.93 -9.71 1.12
C VAL A 67 -12.13 -10.88 1.65
N GLU A 68 -11.61 -10.76 2.89
CA GLU A 68 -10.89 -11.84 3.57
C GLU A 68 -11.75 -13.09 3.72
N SER A 69 -12.97 -12.95 4.25
CA SER A 69 -13.88 -14.09 4.44
C SER A 69 -14.22 -14.79 3.12
N THR A 70 -14.41 -14.02 2.05
CA THR A 70 -14.64 -14.53 0.70
C THR A 70 -13.41 -15.29 0.18
N LEU A 71 -12.22 -14.70 0.26
CA LEU A 71 -10.99 -15.34 -0.20
C LEU A 71 -10.63 -16.59 0.61
N MET A 72 -10.91 -16.61 1.92
CA MET A 72 -10.73 -17.79 2.77
C MET A 72 -11.58 -18.98 2.30
N GLN A 73 -12.82 -18.74 1.90
CA GLN A 73 -13.72 -19.79 1.38
C GLN A 73 -13.26 -20.35 0.01
N HIS A 74 -12.45 -19.58 -0.71
CA HIS A 74 -11.98 -19.91 -2.06
C HIS A 74 -10.48 -20.21 -2.11
N GLN A 75 -9.93 -20.75 -1.01
CA GLN A 75 -8.53 -21.16 -0.93
C GLN A 75 -8.15 -22.11 -2.08
N GLY A 76 -6.96 -21.90 -2.66
CA GLY A 76 -6.42 -22.71 -3.75
C GLY A 76 -6.94 -22.31 -5.14
N GLN A 77 -7.96 -21.46 -5.23
CA GLN A 77 -8.49 -20.96 -6.49
C GLN A 77 -7.66 -19.80 -7.03
N THR A 78 -7.69 -19.63 -8.35
CA THR A 78 -7.09 -18.48 -9.02
C THR A 78 -8.03 -17.28 -8.88
N VAL A 79 -7.48 -16.16 -8.42
CA VAL A 79 -8.20 -14.92 -8.19
C VAL A 79 -7.47 -13.78 -8.86
N LYS A 80 -8.23 -12.77 -9.26
CA LYS A 80 -7.75 -11.48 -9.72
C LYS A 80 -8.04 -10.46 -8.63
N ILE A 81 -6.99 -9.83 -8.11
CA ILE A 81 -7.12 -8.81 -7.07
C ILE A 81 -6.68 -7.45 -7.60
N LEU A 82 -7.41 -6.41 -7.21
CA LEU A 82 -6.97 -5.03 -7.37
C LEU A 82 -6.37 -4.58 -6.04
N ALA A 83 -5.09 -4.24 -6.03
CA ALA A 83 -4.37 -3.91 -4.80
C ALA A 83 -3.35 -2.80 -4.98
N ARG A 84 -2.94 -2.20 -3.86
CA ARG A 84 -1.77 -1.30 -3.79
C ARG A 84 -0.65 -2.00 -3.04
N ALA A 85 0.59 -1.64 -3.35
CA ALA A 85 1.73 -2.04 -2.53
C ALA A 85 1.48 -1.58 -1.08
N GLY A 86 1.48 -2.53 -0.16
CA GLY A 86 1.38 -2.29 1.27
C GLY A 86 2.76 -2.12 1.91
N GLU A 87 2.77 -2.13 3.24
CA GLU A 87 4.02 -2.09 4.00
C GLU A 87 4.70 -3.45 3.99
N ARG A 88 6.02 -3.48 4.17
CA ARG A 88 6.73 -4.75 4.31
C ARG A 88 6.38 -5.35 5.68
N MET A 89 5.78 -6.53 5.66
CA MET A 89 5.45 -7.31 6.86
C MET A 89 6.59 -8.28 7.20
N PRO A 90 6.63 -8.82 8.44
CA PRO A 90 7.59 -9.86 8.81
C PRO A 90 7.56 -11.08 7.87
N GLU A 91 6.38 -11.40 7.33
CA GLU A 91 6.17 -12.54 6.43
C GLU A 91 6.49 -12.23 4.96
N GLY A 92 6.76 -10.96 4.60
CA GLY A 92 7.13 -10.56 3.24
C GLY A 92 6.50 -9.26 2.76
N ASN A 93 6.43 -9.08 1.44
CA ASN A 93 5.78 -7.92 0.84
C ASN A 93 4.26 -8.05 0.98
N SER A 94 3.59 -7.00 1.45
CA SER A 94 2.13 -6.99 1.55
C SER A 94 1.46 -6.24 0.39
N LEU A 95 0.23 -6.63 0.10
CA LEU A 95 -0.67 -5.97 -0.83
C LEU A 95 -1.94 -5.56 -0.08
N LYS A 96 -2.26 -4.26 -0.12
CA LYS A 96 -3.54 -3.74 0.38
C LYS A 96 -4.62 -3.97 -0.66
N VAL A 97 -5.50 -4.93 -0.39
CA VAL A 97 -6.53 -5.37 -1.32
C VAL A 97 -7.71 -4.41 -1.31
N ILE A 98 -8.13 -3.97 -2.49
CA ILE A 98 -9.29 -3.11 -2.71
C ILE A 98 -10.49 -3.97 -3.10
N SER A 99 -10.29 -4.89 -4.04
CA SER A 99 -11.32 -5.83 -4.49
C SER A 99 -10.70 -7.14 -4.99
N ALA A 100 -11.49 -8.19 -4.99
CA ALA A 100 -11.12 -9.50 -5.50
C ALA A 100 -12.24 -10.07 -6.38
N GLU A 101 -11.83 -10.71 -7.47
CA GLU A 101 -12.69 -11.40 -8.42
C GLU A 101 -12.17 -12.83 -8.57
N ILE A 102 -13.06 -13.81 -8.50
CA ILE A 102 -12.68 -15.22 -8.57
C ILE A 102 -12.68 -15.68 -10.02
N LEU A 103 -11.52 -16.12 -10.50
CA LEU A 103 -11.33 -16.63 -11.84
C LEU A 103 -11.41 -18.15 -11.78
N GLN A 104 -12.62 -18.70 -11.67
CA GLN A 104 -12.82 -20.15 -11.72
C GLN A 104 -12.48 -20.71 -13.11
N LYS A 105 -11.83 -21.87 -13.13
CA LYS A 105 -11.85 -22.83 -14.23
C LYS A 105 -12.01 -24.24 -13.66
#